data_AF-A0A916TKL2-F1
#
_entry.id   AF-A0A916TKL2-F1
#
_cell.length_a   1.000
_cell.length_b   1.000
_cell.length_c   1.000
_cell.angle_alpha   90.00
_cell.angle_beta   90.00
_cell.angle_gamma   90.00
#
_symmetry.space_group_name_H-M   'P 1'
#
loop_
_entity.id
_entity.type
_entity.pdbx_description
1 polymer ?
#
loop_
_entity_poly.entity_id
_entity_poly.type
_entity_poly.pdbx_seq_one_letter_code
_entity_poly.pdbx_strand_id
1 'polypeptide(L)'
;MEITRSKRLAAIGVALAAVTTVGAVAGTAPAHAAVPPARCGTVNPASATGVHTARTSYVTKYGHTLKIEVRYGNLHGHQYGWARISNANGGHLRKGDRVWLDVTNNSGHTHVGPCGAKNARGTETNIWSTAVRTSNYSSFRIRAAGGIRTSTGWWMNLTTWW
;
A
#
# COMPACT_ATOMS: atom_id res chain seq x y z
N MET A 1 -18.74 7.49 84.75
CA MET A 1 -19.95 7.06 84.03
C MET A 1 -19.51 6.48 82.69
N GLU A 2 -19.29 5.17 82.61
CA GLU A 2 -20.31 4.11 82.40
C GLU A 2 -20.67 4.01 80.89
N ILE A 3 -19.92 3.21 80.12
CA ILE A 3 -20.19 1.82 79.66
C ILE A 3 -21.46 1.67 78.81
N THR A 4 -21.29 1.36 77.52
CA THR A 4 -22.07 0.33 76.77
C THR A 4 -21.31 0.02 75.45
N ARG A 5 -20.64 -1.14 75.23
CA ARG A 5 -21.14 -2.49 74.80
C ARG A 5 -22.19 -2.40 73.68
N SER A 6 -22.17 -3.12 72.55
CA SER A 6 -21.44 -4.28 72.02
C SER A 6 -21.77 -4.41 70.50
N LYS A 7 -20.94 -5.09 69.70
CA LYS A 7 -21.27 -6.37 69.00
C LYS A 7 -20.17 -6.78 68.00
N ARG A 8 -20.00 -8.09 67.93
CA ARG A 8 -18.90 -8.88 67.35
C ARG A 8 -19.10 -9.12 65.84
N LEU A 9 -18.00 -9.41 65.12
CA LEU A 9 -17.69 -10.65 64.38
C LEU A 9 -16.65 -10.35 63.28
N ALA A 10 -15.42 -10.90 63.40
CA ALA A 10 -14.88 -12.02 62.58
C ALA A 10 -14.35 -11.54 61.20
N ALA A 11 -13.22 -11.93 60.63
CA ALA A 11 -12.18 -12.94 60.89
C ALA A 11 -10.91 -12.48 60.11
N ILE A 12 -9.70 -12.66 60.66
CA ILE A 12 -8.69 -13.64 60.23
C ILE A 12 -8.35 -13.60 58.73
N GLY A 13 -7.10 -13.27 58.40
CA GLY A 13 -6.50 -13.60 57.10
C GLY A 13 -5.28 -12.76 56.71
N VAL A 14 -4.16 -12.90 57.44
CA VAL A 14 -2.85 -12.51 56.93
C VAL A 14 -2.41 -13.58 55.92
N ALA A 15 -2.19 -13.19 54.66
CA ALA A 15 -1.36 -13.95 53.74
C ALA A 15 -0.60 -12.97 52.84
N LEU A 16 0.64 -12.72 53.24
CA LEU A 16 1.69 -12.17 52.38
C LEU A 16 1.99 -13.23 51.32
N ALA A 17 1.75 -12.93 50.05
CA ALA A 17 2.28 -13.70 48.94
C ALA A 17 2.80 -12.71 47.89
N ALA A 18 4.11 -12.43 47.98
CA ALA A 18 4.90 -11.98 46.87
C ALA A 18 4.76 -12.97 45.72
N VAL A 19 4.69 -12.50 44.46
CA VAL A 19 5.26 -13.20 43.29
C VAL A 19 5.18 -12.28 42.06
N THR A 20 6.39 -12.03 41.55
CA THR A 20 6.78 -11.67 40.17
C THR A 20 6.15 -10.45 39.51
N THR A 21 6.93 -9.37 39.49
CA THR A 21 6.93 -8.39 38.41
C THR A 21 7.01 -9.12 37.06
N VAL A 22 5.91 -9.13 36.31
CA VAL A 22 5.95 -9.44 34.88
C VAL A 22 6.77 -8.33 34.24
N GLY A 23 8.03 -8.64 33.94
CA GLY A 23 8.88 -7.79 33.12
C GLY A 23 8.14 -7.56 31.80
N ALA A 24 7.68 -6.33 31.60
CA ALA A 24 7.24 -5.88 30.30
C ALA A 24 8.43 -6.02 29.37
N VAL A 25 8.46 -7.09 28.57
CA VAL A 25 9.26 -7.12 27.35
C VAL A 25 8.75 -5.97 26.51
N ALA A 26 9.46 -4.84 26.60
CA ALA A 26 9.35 -3.76 25.66
C ALA A 26 9.72 -4.36 24.29
N GLY A 27 8.69 -4.83 23.58
CA GLY A 27 8.82 -5.21 22.20
C GLY A 27 9.27 -3.98 21.45
N THR A 28 10.56 -3.89 21.15
CA THR A 28 11.08 -2.99 20.14
C THR A 28 10.34 -3.37 18.86
N ALA A 29 9.33 -2.56 18.50
CA ALA A 29 8.72 -2.67 17.18
C ALA A 29 9.86 -2.66 16.17
N PRO A 30 9.89 -3.60 15.20
CA PRO A 30 10.95 -3.62 14.21
C PRO A 30 10.96 -2.24 13.56
N ALA A 31 12.10 -1.54 13.69
CA ALA A 31 12.33 -0.32 12.97
C ALA A 31 12.26 -0.68 11.48
N HIS A 32 11.15 -0.34 10.83
CA HIS A 32 11.04 -0.43 9.39
C HIS A 32 12.06 0.57 8.83
N ALA A 33 13.22 0.05 8.44
CA ALA A 33 14.21 0.83 7.70
C ALA A 33 13.50 1.42 6.48
N ALA A 34 13.39 2.75 6.44
CA ALA A 34 12.95 3.46 5.25
C ALA A 34 13.90 3.09 4.12
N VAL A 35 13.40 2.29 3.17
CA VAL A 35 14.20 1.81 2.04
C VAL A 35 14.54 3.01 1.14
N PRO A 36 15.77 3.10 0.62
CA PRO A 36 16.19 4.25 -0.18
C PRO A 36 15.26 4.47 -1.38
N PRO A 37 14.96 5.74 -1.74
CA PRO A 37 14.15 6.11 -2.91
C PRO A 37 14.67 5.58 -4.26
N ALA A 38 15.86 4.98 -4.29
CA ALA A 38 16.51 4.41 -5.47
C ALA A 38 15.76 3.24 -6.15
N ARG A 39 14.71 2.67 -5.53
CA ARG A 39 13.94 1.55 -6.15
C ARG A 39 12.73 2.01 -6.97
N CYS A 40 12.29 3.25 -6.79
CA CYS A 40 11.31 3.86 -7.66
C CYS A 40 12.04 4.44 -8.86
N GLY A 41 12.13 3.65 -9.95
CA GLY A 41 12.77 4.08 -11.18
C GLY A 41 12.19 5.39 -11.73
N THR A 42 12.97 6.12 -12.52
CA THR A 42 12.57 7.35 -13.23
C THR A 42 12.25 7.08 -14.71
N VAL A 43 12.32 5.82 -15.14
CA VAL A 43 12.21 5.44 -16.55
C VAL A 43 10.78 5.61 -17.05
N ASN A 44 10.63 6.26 -18.20
CA ASN A 44 9.35 6.41 -18.86
C ASN A 44 9.05 5.16 -19.72
N PRO A 45 7.95 4.42 -19.49
CA PRO A 45 7.61 3.23 -20.26
C PRO A 45 7.04 3.51 -21.66
N ALA A 46 6.94 4.77 -22.10
CA ALA A 46 6.36 5.12 -23.40
C ALA A 46 7.00 4.40 -24.60
N SER A 47 8.30 4.12 -24.53
CA SER A 47 9.08 3.45 -25.59
C SER A 47 9.31 1.95 -25.34
N ALA A 48 8.57 1.34 -24.41
CA ALA A 48 8.75 -0.07 -24.10
C ALA A 48 8.27 -0.96 -25.25
N THR A 49 8.99 -2.05 -25.50
CA THR A 49 8.63 -3.07 -26.49
C THR A 49 8.12 -4.34 -25.80
N GLY A 50 7.44 -5.23 -26.55
CA GLY A 50 6.91 -6.48 -25.99
C GLY A 50 5.99 -6.24 -24.79
N VAL A 51 5.07 -5.30 -24.91
CA VAL A 51 4.28 -4.83 -23.77
C VAL A 51 3.08 -5.75 -23.53
N HIS A 52 3.00 -6.29 -22.32
CA HIS A 52 1.91 -7.16 -21.87
C HIS A 52 1.22 -6.60 -20.63
N THR A 53 -0.04 -6.98 -20.41
CA THR A 53 -0.77 -6.70 -19.17
C THR A 53 -0.72 -7.94 -18.28
N ALA A 54 -0.13 -7.81 -17.09
CA ALA A 54 -0.03 -8.91 -16.12
C ALA A 54 -1.28 -9.05 -15.25
N ARG A 55 -1.83 -7.91 -14.80
CA ARG A 55 -2.97 -7.84 -13.89
C ARG A 55 -3.85 -6.65 -14.27
N THR A 56 -5.15 -6.80 -14.05
CA THR A 56 -6.15 -5.75 -14.26
C THR A 56 -7.05 -5.67 -13.02
N SER A 57 -7.46 -4.46 -12.67
CA SER A 57 -8.48 -4.16 -11.68
C SER A 57 -9.30 -2.96 -12.16
N TYR A 58 -10.42 -2.68 -11.48
CA TYR A 58 -11.30 -1.58 -11.83
C TYR A 58 -11.72 -0.82 -10.58
N VAL A 59 -11.88 0.50 -10.72
CA VAL A 59 -12.53 1.32 -9.68
C VAL A 59 -13.59 2.17 -10.35
N THR A 60 -14.79 2.19 -9.76
CA THR A 60 -15.94 2.91 -10.29
C THR A 60 -16.49 3.86 -9.26
N LYS A 61 -16.66 5.13 -9.63
CA LYS A 61 -17.33 6.13 -8.80
C LYS A 61 -18.03 7.18 -9.66
N TYR A 62 -19.29 7.49 -9.35
CA TYR A 62 -20.10 8.49 -10.06
C TYR A 62 -20.09 8.33 -11.61
N GLY A 63 -20.30 7.10 -12.07
CA GLY A 63 -20.31 6.77 -13.50
C GLY A 63 -18.95 6.85 -14.20
N HIS A 64 -17.86 7.11 -13.46
CA HIS A 64 -16.50 7.06 -13.98
C HIS A 64 -15.84 5.75 -13.57
N THR A 65 -15.38 4.98 -14.56
CA THR A 65 -14.72 3.69 -14.34
C THR A 65 -13.29 3.77 -14.83
N LEU A 66 -12.33 3.60 -13.92
CA LEU A 66 -10.92 3.45 -14.28
C LEU A 66 -10.58 1.97 -14.43
N LYS A 67 -9.98 1.62 -15.56
CA LYS A 67 -9.23 0.37 -15.74
C LYS A 67 -7.82 0.60 -15.21
N ILE A 68 -7.39 -0.24 -14.27
CA ILE A 68 -6.07 -0.18 -13.63
C ILE A 68 -5.30 -1.42 -14.06
N GLU A 69 -4.12 -1.24 -14.64
CA GLU A 69 -3.33 -2.32 -15.21
C GLU A 69 -1.90 -2.32 -14.64
N VAL A 70 -1.42 -3.49 -14.22
CA VAL A 70 0.03 -3.75 -14.16
C VAL A 70 0.46 -4.18 -15.54
N ARG A 71 1.39 -3.44 -16.13
CA ARG A 71 2.00 -3.79 -17.42
C ARG A 71 3.48 -4.07 -17.23
N TYR A 72 4.03 -4.88 -18.11
CA TYR A 72 5.45 -5.12 -18.21
C TYR A 72 5.89 -5.18 -19.67
N GLY A 73 7.17 -4.95 -19.90
CA GLY A 73 7.78 -4.98 -21.22
C GLY A 73 9.28 -4.74 -21.13
N ASN A 74 9.93 -4.59 -22.27
CA ASN A 74 11.37 -4.42 -22.36
C ASN A 74 11.75 -2.96 -22.62
N LEU A 75 12.74 -2.48 -21.87
CA LEU A 75 13.38 -1.17 -22.03
C LEU A 75 14.89 -1.36 -21.86
N HIS A 76 15.68 -0.85 -22.82
CA HIS A 76 17.15 -0.95 -22.78
C HIS A 76 17.67 -2.38 -22.52
N GLY A 77 17.04 -3.39 -23.14
CA GLY A 77 17.44 -4.79 -22.98
C GLY A 77 17.07 -5.45 -21.64
N HIS A 78 16.28 -4.79 -20.79
CA HIS A 78 15.81 -5.35 -19.52
C HIS A 78 14.29 -5.31 -19.40
N GLN A 79 13.74 -6.24 -18.62
CA GLN A 79 12.32 -6.22 -18.28
C GLN A 79 12.01 -5.17 -17.20
N TYR A 80 10.98 -4.38 -17.44
CA TYR A 80 10.43 -3.40 -16.52
C TYR A 80 8.93 -3.61 -16.36
N GLY A 81 8.41 -3.24 -15.18
CA GLY A 81 6.99 -3.17 -14.89
C GLY A 81 6.54 -1.75 -14.53
N TRP A 82 5.30 -1.40 -14.84
CA TRP A 82 4.70 -0.10 -14.52
C TRP A 82 3.18 -0.21 -14.36
N ALA A 83 2.60 0.77 -13.70
CA ALA A 83 1.16 0.89 -13.56
C ALA A 83 0.61 1.76 -14.71
N ARG A 84 -0.57 1.43 -15.21
CA ARG A 84 -1.33 2.24 -16.17
C ARG A 84 -2.77 2.37 -15.72
N ILE A 85 -3.36 3.54 -15.93
CA ILE A 85 -4.81 3.71 -15.87
C ILE A 85 -5.34 4.23 -17.21
N SER A 86 -6.56 3.82 -17.53
CA SER A 86 -7.35 4.37 -18.64
C SER A 86 -8.82 4.41 -18.25
N ASN A 87 -9.63 5.18 -18.97
CA ASN A 87 -11.07 5.09 -18.82
C ASN A 87 -11.55 3.75 -19.40
N ALA A 88 -12.24 2.94 -18.59
CA ALA A 88 -12.69 1.61 -18.99
C ALA A 88 -13.80 1.66 -20.07
N ASN A 89 -14.56 2.75 -20.10
CA ASN A 89 -15.64 2.97 -21.07
C ASN A 89 -15.18 3.75 -22.30
N GLY A 90 -13.86 3.96 -22.46
CA GLY A 90 -13.30 4.84 -23.48
C GLY A 90 -13.34 6.32 -23.10
N GLY A 91 -12.72 7.17 -23.92
CA GLY A 91 -12.59 8.60 -23.69
C GLY A 91 -11.42 9.01 -22.80
N HIS A 92 -11.48 10.24 -22.29
CA HIS A 92 -10.42 10.84 -21.47
C HIS A 92 -10.57 10.47 -19.99
N LEU A 93 -9.44 10.43 -19.30
CA LEU A 93 -9.35 10.44 -17.86
C LEU A 93 -9.84 11.79 -17.32
N ARG A 94 -10.35 11.81 -16.10
CA ARG A 94 -10.75 13.04 -15.42
C ARG A 94 -9.52 13.70 -14.79
N LYS A 95 -9.53 15.03 -14.73
CA LYS A 95 -8.48 15.78 -14.06
C LYS A 95 -8.37 15.32 -12.60
N GLY A 96 -7.16 14.93 -12.21
CA GLY A 96 -6.88 14.43 -10.87
C GLY A 96 -7.01 12.92 -10.71
N ASP A 97 -7.46 12.15 -11.70
CA ASP A 97 -7.31 10.68 -11.65
C ASP A 97 -5.83 10.33 -11.48
N ARG A 98 -5.52 9.38 -10.62
CA ARG A 98 -4.14 9.11 -10.19
C ARG A 98 -3.76 7.67 -10.48
N VAL A 99 -2.51 7.48 -10.89
CA VAL A 99 -1.84 6.17 -11.00
C VAL A 99 -0.54 6.18 -10.22
N TRP A 100 -0.20 5.05 -9.61
CA TRP A 100 1.15 4.78 -9.11
C TRP A 100 1.39 3.27 -9.11
N LEU A 101 2.65 2.90 -9.00
CA LEU A 101 3.04 1.52 -8.82
C LEU A 101 3.34 1.29 -7.34
N ASP A 102 2.77 0.25 -6.78
CA ASP A 102 3.14 -0.24 -5.47
C ASP A 102 4.10 -1.43 -5.62
N VAL A 103 5.14 -1.46 -4.81
CA VAL A 103 6.33 -2.29 -4.97
C VAL A 103 6.68 -2.94 -3.64
N THR A 104 7.09 -4.20 -3.69
CA THR A 104 7.62 -4.93 -2.54
C THR A 104 8.86 -5.73 -2.92
N ASN A 105 9.83 -5.82 -2.00
CA ASN A 105 11.07 -6.59 -2.16
C ASN A 105 11.09 -7.89 -1.34
N ASN A 106 10.00 -8.20 -0.63
CA ASN A 106 9.87 -9.39 0.20
C ASN A 106 8.46 -10.01 0.05
N SER A 107 8.05 -10.31 -1.18
CA SER A 107 6.79 -11.02 -1.47
C SER A 107 5.51 -10.38 -0.89
N GLY A 108 5.50 -9.08 -0.61
CA GLY A 108 4.35 -8.36 -0.05
C GLY A 108 4.53 -7.90 1.40
N HIS A 109 5.57 -8.36 2.09
CA HIS A 109 5.77 -8.06 3.52
C HIS A 109 6.40 -6.69 3.79
N THR A 110 7.17 -6.16 2.84
CA THR A 110 7.79 -4.83 2.97
C THR A 110 7.29 -3.96 1.82
N HIS A 111 6.50 -2.95 2.16
CA HIS A 111 5.99 -1.95 1.23
C HIS A 111 7.09 -0.93 0.94
N VAL A 112 7.54 -0.86 -0.32
CA VAL A 112 8.60 0.06 -0.77
C VAL A 112 8.01 1.45 -1.09
N GLY A 113 6.69 1.56 -1.23
CA GLY A 113 6.00 2.83 -1.39
C GLY A 113 5.41 3.05 -2.78
N PRO A 114 4.61 4.11 -2.94
CA PRO A 114 4.05 4.49 -4.23
C PRO A 114 5.14 5.06 -5.15
N CYS A 115 5.59 4.27 -6.11
CA CYS A 115 6.54 4.66 -7.13
C CYS A 115 5.84 5.34 -8.33
N GLY A 116 6.48 6.39 -8.84
CA GLY A 116 6.11 6.99 -10.11
C GLY A 116 4.71 7.58 -10.16
N ALA A 117 4.21 8.12 -9.04
CA ALA A 117 2.85 8.63 -8.98
C ALA A 117 2.61 9.76 -10.00
N LYS A 118 1.50 9.67 -10.74
CA LYS A 118 1.11 10.66 -11.75
C LYS A 118 -0.39 10.92 -11.67
N ASN A 119 -0.77 12.18 -11.86
CA ASN A 119 -2.17 12.59 -11.97
C ASN A 119 -2.49 12.96 -13.43
N ALA A 120 -3.70 12.64 -13.88
CA ALA A 120 -4.23 13.05 -15.16
C ALA A 120 -4.55 14.55 -15.13
N ARG A 121 -4.30 15.22 -16.25
CA ARG A 121 -4.66 16.62 -16.48
C ARG A 121 -6.09 16.77 -16.99
N GLY A 122 -6.69 15.69 -17.47
CA GLY A 122 -8.06 15.63 -17.96
C GLY A 122 -8.19 15.52 -19.48
N THR A 123 -7.06 15.46 -20.19
CA THR A 123 -6.98 15.38 -21.65
C THR A 123 -6.35 14.08 -22.12
N GLU A 124 -5.86 13.26 -21.21
CA GLU A 124 -5.20 12.00 -21.51
C GLU A 124 -6.21 10.87 -21.55
N THR A 125 -6.15 10.00 -22.56
CA THR A 125 -6.95 8.75 -22.60
C THR A 125 -6.39 7.69 -21.66
N ASN A 126 -5.11 7.79 -21.33
CA ASN A 126 -4.41 6.94 -20.38
C ASN A 126 -3.17 7.65 -19.82
N ILE A 127 -2.77 7.28 -18.60
CA ILE A 127 -1.50 7.68 -18.00
C ILE A 127 -0.83 6.46 -17.35
N TRP A 128 0.47 6.56 -17.12
CA TRP A 128 1.27 5.52 -16.49
C TRP A 128 2.21 6.07 -15.45
N SER A 129 2.60 5.21 -14.49
CA SER A 129 3.68 5.48 -13.57
C SER A 129 5.03 5.42 -14.27
N THR A 130 6.10 5.84 -13.58
CA THR A 130 7.44 5.43 -13.98
C THR A 130 7.59 3.90 -13.91
N ALA A 131 8.51 3.37 -14.71
CA ALA A 131 8.79 1.95 -14.79
C ALA A 131 9.89 1.54 -13.82
N VAL A 132 9.75 0.36 -13.24
CA VAL A 132 10.72 -0.26 -12.32
C VAL A 132 11.26 -1.54 -12.91
N ARG A 133 12.56 -1.77 -12.79
CA ARG A 133 13.22 -2.97 -13.35
C ARG A 133 12.81 -4.20 -12.55
N THR A 134 12.31 -5.24 -13.22
CA THR A 134 11.82 -6.47 -12.60
C THR A 134 12.78 -7.64 -12.76
N SER A 135 13.70 -7.58 -13.72
CA SER A 135 14.57 -8.70 -14.12
C SER A 135 15.59 -9.19 -13.08
N ASN A 136 15.78 -8.50 -11.96
CA ASN A 136 16.94 -8.72 -11.08
C ASN A 136 16.60 -9.40 -9.75
N TYR A 137 15.33 -9.67 -9.45
CA TYR A 137 14.92 -10.04 -8.09
C TYR A 137 13.73 -11.02 -8.09
N SER A 138 13.94 -12.23 -7.60
CA SER A 138 12.90 -13.26 -7.52
C SER A 138 11.82 -12.98 -6.48
N SER A 139 12.14 -12.20 -5.43
CA SER A 139 11.22 -11.79 -4.36
C SER A 139 10.48 -10.48 -4.63
N PHE A 140 10.80 -9.83 -5.76
CA PHE A 140 10.22 -8.55 -6.12
C PHE A 140 8.83 -8.75 -6.71
N ARG A 141 7.85 -8.06 -6.13
CA ARG A 141 6.48 -8.04 -6.65
C ARG A 141 6.03 -6.60 -6.84
N ILE A 142 5.15 -6.42 -7.80
CA ILE A 142 4.52 -5.12 -8.06
C ILE A 142 3.01 -5.27 -8.19
N ARG A 143 2.28 -4.21 -7.87
CA ARG A 143 0.87 -4.07 -8.17
C ARG A 143 0.57 -2.65 -8.61
N ALA A 144 -0.41 -2.50 -9.47
CA ALA A 144 -0.83 -1.20 -9.95
C ALA A 144 -1.91 -0.68 -9.03
N ALA A 145 -1.86 0.61 -8.78
CA ALA A 145 -2.86 1.29 -8.01
C ALA A 145 -3.36 2.50 -8.77
N GLY A 146 -4.67 2.70 -8.69
CA GLY A 146 -5.38 3.76 -9.38
C GLY A 146 -6.43 4.38 -8.48
N GLY A 147 -6.69 5.67 -8.66
CA GLY A 147 -7.66 6.39 -7.84
C GLY A 147 -8.42 7.45 -8.61
N ILE A 148 -9.72 7.54 -8.32
CA ILE A 148 -10.60 8.61 -8.78
C ILE A 148 -10.63 9.69 -7.70
N ARG A 149 -10.34 10.92 -8.08
CA ARG A 149 -10.46 12.06 -7.16
C ARG A 149 -11.94 12.49 -7.03
N THR A 150 -12.41 12.64 -5.81
CA THR A 150 -13.74 13.17 -5.49
C THR A 150 -13.62 14.43 -4.61
N SER A 151 -14.75 15.10 -4.35
CA SER A 151 -14.81 16.21 -3.40
C SER A 151 -14.50 15.78 -1.96
N THR A 152 -14.76 14.51 -1.63
CA THR A 152 -14.62 13.93 -0.29
C THR A 152 -13.33 13.13 -0.06
N GLY A 153 -12.49 12.96 -1.09
CA GLY A 153 -11.24 12.22 -0.99
C GLY A 153 -10.91 11.43 -2.24
N TRP A 154 -10.41 10.21 -2.04
CA TRP A 154 -9.98 9.32 -3.12
C TRP A 154 -10.72 7.99 -3.06
N TRP A 155 -11.23 7.54 -4.20
CA TRP A 155 -11.73 6.19 -4.39
C TRP A 155 -10.68 5.40 -5.14
N MET A 156 -9.97 4.52 -4.43
CA MET A 156 -8.79 3.82 -4.92
C MET A 156 -9.04 2.32 -5.00
N ASN A 157 -8.40 1.68 -5.97
CA ASN A 157 -8.30 0.23 -6.01
C ASN A 157 -6.88 -0.17 -6.44
N LEU A 158 -6.50 -1.39 -6.11
CA LEU A 158 -5.22 -1.98 -6.45
C LEU A 158 -5.45 -3.29 -7.21
N THR A 159 -4.50 -3.66 -8.05
CA THR A 159 -4.44 -5.03 -8.57
C THR A 159 -3.92 -5.98 -7.50
N THR A 160 -4.07 -7.27 -7.75
CA THR A 160 -3.26 -8.28 -7.03
C THR A 160 -1.78 -8.12 -7.41
N TRP A 161 -0.90 -8.69 -6.57
CA TRP A 161 0.53 -8.71 -6.81
C TRP A 161 0.89 -9.57 -8.05
N TRP A 162 1.88 -9.10 -8.82
CA TRP A 162 2.56 -9.82 -9.90
C TRP A 162 4.04 -9.97 -9.54
#